data_AF-A0A9D4WEA7-F1
#
_entry.id   AF-A0A9D4WEA7-F1
#
_cell.length_a   1.000
_cell.length_b   1.000
_cell.length_c   1.000
_cell.angle_alpha   90.00
_cell.angle_beta   90.00
_cell.angle_gamma   90.00
#
_symmetry.space_group_name_H-M   'P 1'
#
loop_
_entity.id
_entity.type
_entity.pdbx_description
1 polymer ?
#
loop_
_entity_poly.entity_id
_entity_poly.type
_entity_poly.pdbx_seq_one_letter_code
_entity_poly.pdbx_strand_id
1 'polypeptide(L)'
;VLYFLGVVCRDQFSTYANENPVQFIVVYCSTYIFMQTFMIPGTIFMSLLAGALFGVVRGIMLVVFNATAGASSCFFLSKLIGRPIVTWLWPERMRFFQSEIAKRRDKLLNYMLFLRITPTLPNLFINLASPIVDVPFHIFFFATLIGLIPASYITVRAGLALGDLKSVKDLYDFKTLSVLFLIGFVSILPTVLKRKRVYE
;
A
#
# COMPACT_ATOMS: atom_id res chain seq x y z
N VAL A 1 29.72 11.66 -12.80
CA VAL A 1 29.54 11.81 -11.33
C VAL A 1 28.30 11.07 -10.84
N LEU A 2 27.08 11.37 -11.32
CA LEU A 2 25.85 10.61 -10.96
C LEU A 2 25.88 9.11 -11.34
N TYR A 3 26.52 8.76 -12.47
CA TYR A 3 26.69 7.37 -12.90
C TYR A 3 27.64 6.57 -11.99
N PHE A 4 28.65 7.25 -11.43
CA PHE A 4 29.62 6.64 -10.50
C PHE A 4 29.01 6.46 -9.11
N LEU A 5 28.21 7.43 -8.64
CA LEU A 5 27.44 7.31 -7.40
C LEU A 5 26.36 6.21 -7.49
N GLY A 6 25.66 6.09 -8.63
CA GLY A 6 24.61 5.08 -8.81
C GLY A 6 25.11 3.64 -8.94
N VAL A 7 26.31 3.44 -9.49
CA VAL A 7 26.95 2.11 -9.61
C VAL A 7 27.61 1.70 -8.29
N VAL A 8 28.32 2.61 -7.61
CA VAL A 8 28.92 2.34 -6.29
C VAL A 8 27.84 2.07 -5.23
N CYS A 9 26.71 2.79 -5.25
CA CYS A 9 25.57 2.49 -4.36
C CYS A 9 24.90 1.14 -4.66
N ARG A 10 24.90 0.69 -5.93
CA ARG A 10 24.33 -0.61 -6.31
C ARG A 10 25.20 -1.76 -5.85
N ASP A 11 26.52 -1.69 -6.06
CA ASP A 11 27.44 -2.76 -5.66
C ASP A 11 27.58 -2.86 -4.13
N GLN A 12 27.49 -1.74 -3.39
CA GLN A 12 27.42 -1.77 -1.91
C GLN A 12 26.10 -2.36 -1.38
N PHE A 13 24.94 -2.01 -1.96
CA PHE A 13 23.66 -2.62 -1.55
C PHE A 13 23.58 -4.11 -1.89
N SER A 14 24.18 -4.53 -3.02
CA SER A 14 24.23 -5.94 -3.44
C SER A 14 25.14 -6.79 -2.55
N THR A 15 26.23 -6.20 -2.06
CA THR A 15 27.17 -6.85 -1.14
C THR A 15 26.60 -6.91 0.29
N TYR A 16 25.95 -5.86 0.78
CA TYR A 16 25.29 -5.84 2.11
C TYR A 16 24.05 -6.74 2.18
N ALA A 17 23.29 -6.87 1.08
CA ALA A 17 22.14 -7.78 0.99
C ALA A 17 22.55 -9.26 0.96
N ASN A 18 23.76 -9.58 0.48
CA ASN A 18 24.32 -10.93 0.51
C ASN A 18 25.01 -11.27 1.84
N GLU A 19 25.52 -10.27 2.57
CA GLU A 19 26.15 -10.48 3.87
C GLU A 19 25.15 -10.58 5.03
N ASN A 20 23.99 -9.90 4.97
CA ASN A 20 22.95 -9.95 6.02
C ASN A 20 21.50 -9.89 5.47
N PRO A 21 21.00 -10.96 4.80
CA PRO A 21 19.65 -10.99 4.24
C PRO A 21 18.54 -10.76 5.29
N VAL A 22 18.79 -11.15 6.55
CA VAL A 22 17.88 -10.93 7.67
C VAL A 22 17.70 -9.44 7.99
N GLN A 23 18.78 -8.66 7.97
CA GLN A 23 18.74 -7.24 8.32
C GLN A 23 17.95 -6.43 7.29
N PHE A 24 18.10 -6.74 6.00
CA PHE A 24 17.31 -6.10 4.94
C PHE A 24 15.81 -6.41 5.08
N ILE A 25 15.45 -7.67 5.35
CA ILE A 25 14.05 -8.06 5.57
C ILE A 25 13.49 -7.34 6.81
N VAL A 26 14.24 -7.26 7.90
CA VAL A 26 13.81 -6.56 9.13
C VAL A 26 13.56 -5.08 8.87
N VAL A 27 14.47 -4.39 8.17
CA VAL A 27 14.30 -2.97 7.82
C VAL A 27 13.09 -2.80 6.89
N TYR A 28 12.97 -3.63 5.85
CA TYR A 28 11.83 -3.59 4.93
C TYR A 28 10.50 -3.77 5.66
N CYS A 29 10.38 -4.80 6.50
CA CYS A 29 9.19 -5.07 7.30
C CYS A 29 8.88 -3.92 8.25
N SER A 30 9.89 -3.39 8.95
CA SER A 30 9.72 -2.28 9.88
C SER A 30 9.23 -1.01 9.17
N THR A 31 9.82 -0.65 8.03
CA THR A 31 9.38 0.51 7.24
C THR A 31 7.97 0.30 6.67
N TYR A 32 7.66 -0.89 6.15
CA TYR A 32 6.32 -1.19 5.64
C TYR A 32 5.27 -1.04 6.75
N ILE A 33 5.51 -1.69 7.90
CA ILE A 33 4.60 -1.64 9.05
C ILE A 33 4.44 -0.21 9.53
N PHE A 34 5.52 0.57 9.61
CA PHE A 34 5.47 1.98 9.98
C PHE A 34 4.59 2.78 9.01
N MET A 35 4.85 2.70 7.71
CA MET A 35 4.05 3.39 6.68
C MET A 35 2.58 2.99 6.77
N GLN A 36 2.28 1.71 6.92
CA GLN A 36 0.92 1.20 7.02
C GLN A 36 0.23 1.63 8.33
N THR A 37 0.96 1.68 9.45
CA THR A 37 0.45 2.09 10.77
C THR A 37 0.06 3.55 10.78
N PHE A 38 0.93 4.41 10.23
CA PHE A 38 0.73 5.86 10.14
C PHE A 38 0.00 6.29 8.87
N MET A 39 -0.60 5.35 8.14
CA MET A 39 -1.45 5.69 6.99
C MET A 39 -0.70 6.50 5.91
N ILE A 40 0.60 6.27 5.77
CA ILE A 40 1.47 6.96 4.82
C ILE A 40 1.28 6.35 3.42
N PRO A 41 0.92 7.14 2.39
CA PRO A 41 0.85 6.64 1.02
C PRO A 41 2.25 6.22 0.54
N GLY A 42 2.36 5.02 -0.04
CA GLY A 42 3.64 4.51 -0.56
C GLY A 42 3.84 3.00 -0.41
N THR A 43 2.98 2.30 0.32
CA THR A 43 3.06 0.83 0.53
C THR A 43 2.91 0.02 -0.76
N ILE A 44 2.31 0.60 -1.81
CA ILE A 44 2.26 0.02 -3.16
C ILE A 44 3.67 -0.16 -3.74
N PHE A 45 4.56 0.84 -3.57
CA PHE A 45 5.95 0.74 -4.06
C PHE A 45 6.73 -0.33 -3.32
N MET A 46 6.52 -0.47 -2.01
CA MET A 46 7.12 -1.55 -1.21
C MET A 46 6.63 -2.93 -1.68
N SER A 47 5.36 -3.05 -2.04
CA SER A 47 4.78 -4.28 -2.57
C SER A 47 5.33 -4.66 -3.95
N LEU A 48 5.55 -3.67 -4.82
CA LEU A 48 6.24 -3.86 -6.10
C LEU A 48 7.69 -4.32 -5.88
N LEU A 49 8.40 -3.66 -4.97
CA LEU A 49 9.77 -4.01 -4.60
C LEU A 49 9.87 -5.44 -4.07
N ALA A 50 8.91 -5.88 -3.24
CA ALA A 50 8.88 -7.25 -2.75
C ALA A 50 8.73 -8.29 -3.87
N GLY A 51 7.95 -7.98 -4.91
CA GLY A 51 7.83 -8.82 -6.10
C GLY A 51 9.08 -8.87 -6.96
N ALA A 52 9.76 -7.73 -7.12
CA ALA A 52 11.02 -7.65 -7.85
C ALA A 52 12.16 -8.40 -7.13
N LEU A 53 12.23 -8.35 -5.80
CA LEU A 53 13.33 -8.91 -5.01
C LEU A 53 13.13 -10.37 -4.60
N PHE A 54 11.92 -10.75 -4.18
CA PHE A 54 11.66 -12.06 -3.56
C PHE A 54 10.80 -12.98 -4.44
N GLY A 55 10.35 -12.49 -5.60
CA GLY A 55 9.42 -13.22 -6.47
C GLY A 55 8.00 -13.27 -5.91
N VAL A 56 7.11 -13.93 -6.65
CA VAL A 56 5.66 -13.87 -6.38
C VAL A 56 5.28 -14.47 -5.03
N VAL A 57 5.73 -15.71 -4.78
CA VAL A 57 5.26 -16.49 -3.63
C VAL A 57 5.74 -15.88 -2.31
N ARG A 58 7.05 -15.60 -2.20
CA ARG A 58 7.63 -15.00 -0.99
C ARG A 58 7.24 -13.52 -0.86
N GLY A 59 7.15 -12.79 -1.97
CA GLY A 59 6.71 -11.40 -1.99
C GLY A 59 5.29 -11.22 -1.46
N ILE A 60 4.34 -12.06 -1.88
CA ILE A 60 2.96 -12.02 -1.37
C ILE A 60 2.93 -12.34 0.12
N MET A 61 3.62 -13.39 0.57
CA MET A 61 3.64 -13.74 2.00
C MET A 61 4.15 -12.57 2.85
N LEU A 62 5.27 -11.95 2.44
CA LEU A 62 5.84 -10.80 3.15
C LEU A 62 4.92 -9.58 3.13
N VAL A 63 4.35 -9.25 1.96
CA VAL A 63 3.47 -8.09 1.80
C VAL A 63 2.20 -8.27 2.63
N VAL A 64 1.55 -9.43 2.54
CA VAL A 64 0.33 -9.72 3.30
C VAL A 64 0.61 -9.72 4.80
N PHE A 65 1.73 -10.30 5.23
CA PHE A 65 2.15 -10.28 6.64
C PHE A 65 2.36 -8.84 7.13
N ASN A 66 3.16 -8.05 6.44
CA ASN A 66 3.47 -6.67 6.83
C ASN A 66 2.25 -5.76 6.76
N ALA A 67 1.40 -5.92 5.74
CA ALA A 67 0.16 -5.16 5.59
C ALA A 67 -0.83 -5.49 6.71
N THR A 68 -0.95 -6.77 7.08
CA THR A 68 -1.83 -7.20 8.17
C THR A 68 -1.31 -6.73 9.53
N ALA A 69 0.01 -6.83 9.77
CA ALA A 69 0.65 -6.33 10.99
C ALA A 69 0.47 -4.81 11.13
N GLY A 70 0.78 -4.04 10.09
CA GLY A 70 0.60 -2.59 10.11
C GLY A 70 -0.87 -2.14 10.19
N ALA A 71 -1.78 -2.84 9.50
CA ALA A 71 -3.21 -2.58 9.61
C ALA A 71 -3.74 -2.87 11.03
N SER A 72 -3.22 -3.90 11.68
CA SER A 72 -3.54 -4.23 13.08
C SER A 72 -3.05 -3.15 14.03
N SER A 73 -1.81 -2.67 13.88
CA SER A 73 -1.30 -1.55 14.66
C SER A 73 -2.11 -0.27 14.46
N CYS A 74 -2.49 0.04 13.21
CA CYS A 74 -3.38 1.15 12.88
C CYS A 74 -4.76 1.01 13.55
N PHE A 75 -5.33 -0.20 13.54
CA PHE A 75 -6.60 -0.50 14.21
C PHE A 75 -6.52 -0.20 15.71
N PHE A 76 -5.47 -0.65 16.40
CA PHE A 76 -5.31 -0.37 17.84
C PHE A 76 -5.07 1.12 18.11
N LEU A 77 -4.28 1.79 17.28
CA LEU A 77 -4.04 3.23 17.38
C LEU A 77 -5.34 4.02 17.22
N SER A 78 -6.16 3.68 16.23
CA SER A 78 -7.48 4.26 16.02
C SER A 78 -8.46 3.92 17.15
N LYS A 79 -8.40 2.70 17.70
CA LYS A 79 -9.23 2.31 18.85
C LYS A 79 -8.91 3.14 20.10
N LEU A 80 -7.64 3.43 20.34
CA LEU A 80 -7.20 4.19 21.53
C LEU A 80 -7.45 5.70 21.36
N ILE A 81 -7.10 6.27 20.19
CA ILE A 81 -7.11 7.72 19.96
C ILE A 81 -8.32 8.15 19.13
N GLY A 82 -8.62 7.44 18.04
CA GLY A 82 -9.68 7.79 17.10
C GLY A 82 -11.09 7.64 17.67
N ARG A 83 -11.35 6.57 18.45
CA ARG A 83 -12.67 6.30 19.03
C ARG A 83 -13.14 7.41 19.99
N PRO A 84 -12.34 7.88 20.97
CA PRO A 84 -12.73 9.01 21.82
C PRO A 84 -13.03 10.29 21.03
N ILE A 85 -12.18 10.63 20.05
CA ILE A 85 -12.33 11.84 19.23
C ILE A 85 -13.65 11.83 18.45
N VAL A 86 -13.96 10.72 17.78
CA VAL A 86 -15.19 10.60 16.99
C VAL A 86 -16.43 10.53 17.88
N THR A 87 -16.33 9.92 19.06
CA THR A 87 -17.42 9.92 20.04
C THR A 87 -17.77 11.34 20.49
N TRP A 88 -16.75 12.19 20.67
CA TRP A 88 -16.94 13.59 21.04
C TRP A 88 -17.51 14.43 19.88
N LEU A 89 -17.04 14.19 18.65
CA LEU A 89 -17.41 15.00 17.49
C LEU A 89 -18.76 14.62 16.86
N TRP A 90 -19.09 13.33 16.77
CA TRP A 90 -20.34 12.81 16.16
C TRP A 90 -20.93 11.58 16.89
N PRO A 91 -21.43 11.75 18.13
CA PRO A 91 -21.93 10.63 18.94
C PRO A 91 -23.15 9.92 18.33
N GLU A 92 -24.09 10.66 17.73
CA GLU A 92 -25.31 10.07 17.14
C GLU A 92 -25.02 9.19 15.92
N ARG A 93 -24.16 9.66 15.01
CA ARG A 93 -23.77 8.91 13.82
C ARG A 93 -23.04 7.63 14.21
N MET A 94 -22.15 7.71 15.19
CA MET A 94 -21.43 6.54 15.71
C MET A 94 -22.40 5.49 16.28
N ARG A 95 -23.35 5.90 17.12
CA ARG A 95 -24.38 4.98 17.65
C ARG A 95 -25.22 4.32 16.55
N PHE A 96 -25.60 5.07 15.52
CA PHE A 96 -26.34 4.53 14.38
C PHE A 96 -25.54 3.44 13.66
N PHE A 97 -24.29 3.72 13.28
CA PHE A 97 -23.44 2.74 12.61
C PHE A 97 -23.13 1.52 13.47
N GLN A 98 -22.86 1.71 14.77
CA GLN A 98 -22.66 0.60 15.70
C GLN A 98 -23.90 -0.29 15.81
N SER A 99 -25.10 0.30 15.81
CA SER A 99 -26.35 -0.46 15.85
C SER A 99 -26.57 -1.27 14.56
N GLU A 100 -26.22 -0.72 13.40
CA GLU A 100 -26.32 -1.43 12.12
C GLU A 100 -25.30 -2.57 12.02
N ILE A 101 -24.08 -2.39 12.54
CA ILE A 101 -23.09 -3.47 12.62
C ILE A 101 -23.54 -4.55 13.61
N ALA A 102 -24.11 -4.15 14.76
CA ALA A 102 -24.63 -5.10 15.75
C ALA A 102 -25.72 -6.02 15.18
N LYS A 103 -26.62 -5.48 14.35
CA LYS A 103 -27.68 -6.25 13.66
C LYS A 103 -27.13 -7.25 12.63
N ARG A 104 -25.90 -7.07 12.14
CA ARG A 104 -25.31 -7.85 11.04
C ARG A 104 -24.02 -8.58 11.44
N ARG A 105 -23.80 -8.79 12.75
CA ARG A 105 -22.56 -9.39 13.28
C ARG A 105 -22.20 -10.72 12.62
N ASP A 106 -23.20 -11.56 12.37
CA ASP A 106 -23.01 -12.91 11.83
C ASP A 106 -22.42 -12.92 10.41
N LYS A 107 -22.66 -11.85 9.65
CA LYS A 107 -22.20 -11.68 8.26
C LYS A 107 -21.06 -10.67 8.13
N LEU A 108 -20.59 -10.11 9.24
CA LEU A 108 -19.65 -8.99 9.25
C LEU A 108 -18.32 -9.33 8.58
N LEU A 109 -17.83 -10.56 8.74
CA LEU A 109 -16.63 -11.05 8.07
C LEU A 109 -16.77 -11.01 6.55
N ASN A 110 -17.91 -11.47 6.01
CA ASN A 110 -18.16 -11.47 4.57
C ASN A 110 -18.27 -10.04 4.03
N TYR A 111 -18.91 -9.13 4.77
CA TYR A 111 -18.95 -7.72 4.39
C TYR A 111 -17.56 -7.08 4.37
N MET A 112 -16.75 -7.31 5.40
CA MET A 112 -15.37 -6.79 5.42
C MET A 112 -14.51 -7.39 4.32
N LEU A 113 -14.64 -8.69 4.06
CA LEU A 113 -13.91 -9.36 3.00
C LEU A 113 -14.28 -8.76 1.63
N PHE A 114 -15.58 -8.57 1.38
CA PHE A 114 -16.07 -7.91 0.18
C PHE A 114 -15.51 -6.48 0.01
N LEU A 115 -15.49 -5.69 1.08
CA LEU A 115 -14.93 -4.33 1.10
C LEU A 115 -13.41 -4.28 0.91
N ARG A 116 -12.69 -5.36 1.21
CA ARG A 116 -11.23 -5.42 1.05
C ARG A 116 -10.83 -5.98 -0.31
N ILE A 117 -11.60 -6.93 -0.83
CA ILE A 117 -11.41 -7.46 -2.18
C ILE A 117 -11.79 -6.40 -3.21
N THR A 118 -12.92 -5.71 -2.99
CA THR A 118 -13.36 -4.62 -3.86
C THR A 118 -12.69 -3.33 -3.37
N PRO A 119 -11.80 -2.69 -4.14
CA PRO A 119 -11.05 -1.51 -3.70
C PRO A 119 -11.91 -0.23 -3.71
N THR A 120 -13.16 -0.31 -3.23
CA THR A 120 -14.09 0.81 -3.19
C THR A 120 -13.70 1.85 -2.14
N LEU A 121 -13.09 1.40 -1.04
CA LEU A 121 -12.67 2.26 0.06
C LEU A 121 -11.14 2.22 0.21
N PRO A 122 -10.49 3.37 0.48
CA PRO A 122 -9.08 3.39 0.81
C PRO A 122 -8.79 2.50 2.03
N ASN A 123 -7.66 1.78 2.01
CA ASN A 123 -7.21 0.96 3.15
C ASN A 123 -7.13 1.78 4.46
N LEU A 124 -6.73 3.05 4.35
CA LEU A 124 -6.80 4.05 5.42
C LEU A 124 -8.14 4.02 6.15
N PHE A 125 -9.20 4.17 5.38
CA PHE A 125 -10.53 4.40 5.88
C PHE A 125 -11.03 3.14 6.59
N ILE A 126 -10.82 1.97 5.98
CA ILE A 126 -11.21 0.70 6.59
C ILE A 126 -10.46 0.48 7.92
N ASN A 127 -9.15 0.71 7.95
CA ASN A 127 -8.34 0.50 9.17
C ASN A 127 -8.74 1.46 10.31
N LEU A 128 -9.01 2.73 9.98
CA LEU A 128 -9.41 3.74 10.96
C LEU A 128 -10.86 3.57 11.42
N ALA A 129 -11.79 3.33 10.49
CA ALA A 129 -13.23 3.28 10.77
C ALA A 129 -13.64 2.00 11.52
N SER A 130 -13.03 0.85 11.20
CA SER A 130 -13.38 -0.44 11.81
C SER A 130 -13.49 -0.41 13.35
N PRO A 131 -12.50 0.11 14.11
CA PRO A 131 -12.59 0.17 15.57
C PRO A 131 -13.59 1.23 16.08
N ILE A 132 -13.91 2.25 15.28
CA ILE A 132 -14.90 3.29 15.62
C ILE A 132 -16.31 2.70 15.56
N VAL A 133 -16.60 1.90 14.54
CA VAL A 133 -17.90 1.21 14.36
C VAL A 133 -18.00 -0.12 15.13
N ASP A 134 -17.06 -0.37 16.05
CA ASP A 134 -17.06 -1.51 16.97
C ASP A 134 -16.96 -2.90 16.29
N VAL A 135 -16.22 -2.96 15.18
CA VAL A 135 -15.87 -4.22 14.53
C VAL A 135 -14.90 -5.02 15.43
N PRO A 136 -15.14 -6.32 15.67
CA PRO A 136 -14.22 -7.16 16.41
C PRO A 136 -12.86 -7.32 15.69
N PHE A 137 -11.77 -7.24 16.45
CA PHE A 137 -10.41 -7.33 15.91
C PHE A 137 -10.15 -8.62 15.12
N HIS A 138 -10.65 -9.77 15.58
CA HIS A 138 -10.47 -11.05 14.89
C HIS A 138 -11.11 -11.04 13.48
N ILE A 139 -12.31 -10.45 13.34
CA ILE A 139 -12.99 -10.32 12.05
C ILE A 139 -12.18 -9.41 11.12
N PHE A 140 -11.73 -8.27 11.66
CA PHE A 140 -10.85 -7.35 10.93
C PHE A 140 -9.56 -8.04 10.47
N PHE A 141 -8.91 -8.79 11.36
CA PHE A 141 -7.65 -9.48 11.09
C PHE A 141 -7.80 -10.51 9.98
N PHE A 142 -8.78 -11.43 10.08
CA PHE A 142 -9.00 -12.45 9.05
C PHE A 142 -9.44 -11.86 7.71
N ALA A 143 -10.33 -10.85 7.73
CA ALA A 143 -10.73 -10.16 6.51
C ALA A 143 -9.56 -9.43 5.85
N THR A 144 -8.64 -8.85 6.64
CA THR A 144 -7.42 -8.19 6.13
C THR A 144 -6.45 -9.20 5.54
N LEU A 145 -6.20 -10.28 6.28
CA LEU A 145 -5.28 -11.35 5.89
C LEU A 145 -5.67 -11.97 4.56
N ILE A 146 -6.96 -12.29 4.38
CA ILE A 146 -7.46 -12.95 3.17
C ILE A 146 -7.78 -11.93 2.08
N GLY A 147 -8.42 -10.81 2.42
CA GLY A 147 -8.90 -9.82 1.46
C GLY A 147 -7.79 -9.05 0.75
N LEU A 148 -6.59 -8.95 1.35
CA LEU A 148 -5.45 -8.32 0.70
C LEU A 148 -4.70 -9.23 -0.26
N ILE A 149 -4.92 -10.55 -0.23
CA ILE A 149 -4.19 -11.51 -1.09
C ILE A 149 -4.35 -11.18 -2.58
N PRO A 150 -5.57 -10.96 -3.13
CA PRO A 150 -5.73 -10.68 -4.56
C PRO A 150 -5.02 -9.39 -5.00
N ALA A 151 -5.17 -8.31 -4.24
CA ALA A 151 -4.52 -7.04 -4.51
C ALA A 151 -2.98 -7.13 -4.40
N SER A 152 -2.50 -7.88 -3.40
CA SER A 152 -1.07 -8.14 -3.20
C SER A 152 -0.51 -8.98 -4.33
N TYR A 153 -1.24 -10.00 -4.81
CA TYR A 153 -0.85 -10.81 -5.95
C TYR A 153 -0.66 -9.96 -7.20
N ILE A 154 -1.62 -9.11 -7.55
CA ILE A 154 -1.54 -8.25 -8.75
C ILE A 154 -0.32 -7.33 -8.64
N THR A 155 -0.13 -6.68 -7.48
CA THR A 155 0.96 -5.73 -7.27
C THR A 155 2.32 -6.42 -7.27
N VAL A 156 2.46 -7.53 -6.55
CA VAL A 156 3.71 -8.30 -6.50
C VAL A 156 4.05 -8.88 -7.88
N ARG A 157 3.07 -9.35 -8.65
CA ARG A 157 3.26 -9.82 -10.03
C ARG A 157 3.73 -8.69 -10.95
N ALA A 158 3.15 -7.51 -10.84
CA ALA A 158 3.62 -6.33 -11.55
C ALA A 158 5.07 -5.99 -11.15
N GLY A 159 5.39 -6.08 -9.86
CA GLY A 159 6.74 -5.91 -9.33
C GLY A 159 7.75 -6.89 -9.92
N LEU A 160 7.39 -8.17 -10.02
CA LEU A 160 8.23 -9.20 -10.65
C LEU A 160 8.47 -8.89 -12.13
N ALA A 161 7.42 -8.52 -12.88
CA ALA A 161 7.54 -8.15 -14.29
C ALA A 161 8.46 -6.92 -14.50
N LEU A 162 8.45 -5.98 -13.55
CA LEU A 162 9.37 -4.85 -13.52
C LEU A 162 10.80 -5.25 -13.13
N GLY A 163 10.97 -6.26 -12.26
CA GLY A 163 12.27 -6.79 -11.85
C GLY A 163 12.95 -7.65 -12.92
N ASP A 164 12.17 -8.34 -13.77
CA ASP A 164 12.66 -9.10 -14.92
C ASP A 164 13.12 -8.21 -16.09
N LEU A 165 12.91 -6.89 -16.02
CA LEU A 165 13.61 -5.91 -16.84
C LEU A 165 15.07 -5.87 -16.38
N LYS A 166 15.85 -6.84 -16.89
CA LYS A 166 17.17 -7.29 -16.40
C LYS A 166 18.31 -6.26 -16.34
N SER A 167 18.07 -4.97 -16.60
CA SER A 167 19.06 -3.97 -16.28
C SER A 167 18.42 -2.61 -16.07
N VAL A 168 18.91 -1.85 -15.09
CA VAL A 168 18.60 -0.42 -15.00
C VAL A 168 19.14 0.34 -16.24
N LYS A 169 19.98 -0.30 -17.08
CA LYS A 169 20.26 0.15 -18.45
C LYS A 169 19.03 0.15 -19.38
N ASP A 170 18.04 -0.72 -19.22
CA ASP A 170 16.81 -0.72 -20.04
C ASP A 170 15.80 0.35 -19.57
N LEU A 171 15.86 0.76 -18.30
CA LEU A 171 15.17 1.94 -17.79
C LEU A 171 15.79 3.24 -18.35
N TYR A 172 17.08 3.22 -18.70
CA TYR A 172 17.78 4.28 -19.43
C TYR A 172 17.88 4.01 -20.95
N ASP A 173 17.12 3.06 -21.49
CA ASP A 173 17.05 2.93 -22.94
C ASP A 173 16.42 4.21 -23.49
N PHE A 174 17.09 4.84 -24.46
CA PHE A 174 16.70 6.14 -25.01
C PHE A 174 15.24 6.12 -25.51
N LYS A 175 14.76 4.92 -25.88
CA LYS A 175 13.39 4.62 -26.29
C LYS A 175 12.38 4.72 -25.14
N THR A 176 12.67 4.14 -23.97
CA THR A 176 11.79 4.20 -22.79
C THR A 176 11.70 5.61 -22.23
N LEU A 177 12.82 6.33 -22.15
CA LEU A 177 12.86 7.74 -21.75
C LEU A 177 12.13 8.64 -22.77
N SER A 178 12.29 8.37 -24.07
CA SER A 178 11.55 9.09 -25.11
C SER A 178 10.05 8.87 -25.00
N VAL A 179 9.58 7.63 -24.75
CA VAL A 179 8.16 7.32 -24.56
C VAL A 179 7.61 7.98 -23.29
N LEU A 180 8.34 7.95 -22.18
CA LEU A 180 7.92 8.59 -20.93
C LEU A 180 7.85 10.12 -21.09
N PHE A 181 8.81 10.71 -21.81
CA PHE A 181 8.80 12.13 -22.16
C PHE A 181 7.63 12.48 -23.08
N LEU A 182 7.30 11.61 -24.05
CA LEU A 182 6.15 11.78 -24.95
C LEU A 182 4.83 11.70 -24.21
N ILE A 183 4.68 10.75 -23.29
CA ILE A 183 3.49 10.62 -22.42
C ILE A 183 3.36 11.85 -21.51
N GLY A 184 4.47 12.30 -20.91
CA GLY A 184 4.49 13.53 -20.11
C GLY A 184 4.13 14.77 -20.93
N PHE A 185 4.66 14.88 -22.15
CA PHE A 185 4.37 15.98 -23.08
C PHE A 185 2.91 15.96 -23.54
N VAL A 186 2.37 14.81 -23.92
CA VAL A 186 0.96 14.63 -24.30
C VAL A 186 0.02 14.89 -23.12
N SER A 187 0.41 14.54 -21.89
CA SER A 187 -0.37 14.81 -20.69
C SER A 187 -0.35 16.30 -20.30
N ILE A 188 0.71 17.04 -20.63
CA ILE A 188 0.85 18.48 -20.36
C ILE A 188 0.23 19.33 -21.49
N LEU A 189 0.19 18.82 -22.72
CA LEU A 189 -0.41 19.49 -23.89
C LEU A 189 -1.82 20.04 -23.63
N PRO A 190 -2.79 19.27 -23.10
CA PRO A 190 -4.14 19.78 -22.87
C PRO A 190 -4.18 20.83 -21.75
N THR A 191 -3.28 20.75 -20.78
CA THR A 191 -3.17 21.69 -19.66
C THR A 191 -2.61 23.04 -20.11
N VAL A 192 -1.63 23.04 -21.03
CA VAL A 192 -1.04 24.26 -21.59
C VAL A 192 -1.95 24.90 -22.64
N LEU A 193 -2.63 24.09 -23.48
CA LEU A 193 -3.57 24.59 -24.48
C LEU A 193 -4.85 25.18 -23.86
N LYS A 194 -5.34 24.65 -22.74
CA LYS A 194 -6.50 25.23 -22.02
C LYS A 194 -6.22 26.58 -21.38
N ARG A 195 -4.96 26.92 -21.08
CA ARG A 195 -4.61 28.22 -20.46
C ARG A 195 -4.79 29.39 -21.43
N LYS A 196 -4.89 29.16 -22.74
CA LYS A 196 -5.11 30.22 -23.75
C LYS A 196 -6.57 30.49 -24.13
N ARG A 197 -7.55 29.72 -23.62
CA ARG A 197 -8.96 29.84 -24.05
C ARG A 197 -9.94 30.26 -22.94
N VAL A 198 -9.45 31.03 -21.96
CA VAL A 198 -10.26 31.62 -20.86
C VAL A 198 -10.15 33.16 -20.85
N TYR A 199 -9.57 33.77 -21.89
CA TYR A 199 -9.47 35.24 -22.06
C TYR A 199 -9.85 35.70 -23.48
N GLU A 200 -10.89 35.10 -24.07
CA GLU A 200 -11.69 35.73 -25.13
C GLU A 200 -13.17 35.45 -24.86
#